data_AF-A0A966XJG9-F1
#
_entry.id   AF-A0A966XJG9-F1
#
_cell.length_a   1.000
_cell.length_b   1.000
_cell.length_c   1.000
_cell.angle_alpha   90.00
_cell.angle_beta   90.00
_cell.angle_gamma   90.00
#
_symmetry.space_group_name_H-M   'P 1'
#
loop_
_entity.id
_entity.type
_entity.pdbx_description
1 polymer ?
#
loop_
_entity_poly.entity_id
_entity_poly.type
_entity_poly.pdbx_seq_one_letter_code
_entity_poly.pdbx_strand_id
1 'polypeptide(L)' 'MVCTSSNWTFADDESRTLWGETWADRVRHSSYAEQALAYDLSTTAELEEIASAFLRWSSDPNGVFIVVHAEVVAWNT' A
#
# COMPACT_ATOMS: atom_id res chain seq x y z
N MET A 1 4.86 -4.85 30.05
CA MET A 1 4.57 -4.74 28.62
C MET A 1 5.65 -3.87 28.00
N VAL A 2 6.42 -4.40 27.05
CA VAL A 2 7.45 -3.65 26.31
C VAL A 2 6.90 -3.37 24.92
N CYS A 3 7.01 -2.12 24.45
CA CYS A 3 6.60 -1.70 23.12
C CYS A 3 7.84 -1.24 22.35
N THR A 4 7.98 -1.69 21.10
CA THR A 4 8.99 -1.28 20.14
C THR A 4 8.31 -0.76 18.88
N SER A 5 9.09 -0.14 18.00
CA SER A 5 8.64 0.22 16.66
C SER A 5 9.74 0.00 15.66
N SER A 6 9.38 -0.44 14.46
CA SER A 6 10.29 -0.58 13.34
C SER A 6 9.62 -0.15 12.04
N ASN A 7 10.42 0.00 10.99
CA ASN A 7 9.92 0.19 9.64
C ASN A 7 10.42 -0.94 8.74
N TRP A 8 9.58 -1.33 7.80
CA TRP A 8 10.04 -2.04 6.62
C TRP A 8 10.13 -1.04 5.49
N THR A 9 11.30 -0.98 4.85
CA THR A 9 11.59 -0.03 3.77
C THR A 9 11.94 -0.80 2.51
N PHE A 10 11.19 -0.54 1.44
CA PHE A 10 11.30 -1.18 0.13
C PHE A 10 11.64 -0.12 -0.91
N ALA A 11 12.86 -0.19 -1.46
CA ALA A 11 13.39 0.85 -2.35
C ALA A 11 14.16 0.28 -3.56
N ASP A 12 14.36 -1.04 -3.61
CA ASP A 12 14.90 -1.73 -4.78
C ASP A 12 13.82 -1.95 -5.84
N ASP A 13 14.25 -2.32 -7.03
CA ASP A 13 13.39 -2.42 -8.21
C ASP A 13 12.31 -3.51 -8.11
N GLU A 14 12.69 -4.66 -7.56
CA GLU A 14 11.81 -5.81 -7.39
C GLU A 14 10.71 -5.46 -6.38
N SER A 15 11.08 -4.94 -5.22
CA SER A 15 10.12 -4.61 -4.18
C SER A 15 9.20 -3.45 -4.57
N ARG A 16 9.68 -2.43 -5.28
CA ARG A 16 8.82 -1.38 -5.84
C ARG A 16 7.81 -1.92 -6.83
N THR A 17 8.22 -2.78 -7.75
CA THR A 17 7.34 -3.41 -8.74
C THR A 17 6.25 -4.18 -8.03
N LEU A 18 6.62 -5.06 -7.10
CA LEU A 18 5.69 -5.86 -6.31
C LEU A 18 4.67 -4.99 -5.56
N TRP A 19 5.12 -3.92 -4.89
CA TRP A 19 4.22 -3.03 -4.15
C TRP A 19 3.32 -2.21 -5.06
N GLY A 20 3.83 -1.73 -6.21
CA GLY A 20 3.06 -0.97 -7.17
C GLY A 20 1.93 -1.78 -7.79
N GLU A 21 2.22 -3.01 -8.21
CA GLU A 21 1.22 -3.94 -8.75
C GLU A 21 0.17 -4.30 -7.70
N THR A 22 0.61 -4.65 -6.48
CA THR A 22 -0.29 -5.00 -5.37
C THR A 22 -1.28 -3.86 -5.06
N TRP A 23 -0.81 -2.61 -5.03
CA TRP A 23 -1.69 -1.46 -4.77
C TRP A 23 -2.56 -1.10 -5.97
N ALA A 24 -2.06 -1.23 -7.19
CA ALA A 24 -2.88 -1.05 -8.39
C ALA A 24 -4.06 -2.04 -8.41
N ASP A 25 -3.79 -3.32 -8.12
CA ASP A 25 -4.83 -4.34 -8.02
C ASP A 25 -5.80 -4.08 -6.86
N ARG A 26 -5.29 -3.67 -5.69
CA ARG A 26 -6.14 -3.32 -4.55
C ARG A 26 -7.11 -2.18 -4.89
N VAL A 27 -6.63 -1.15 -5.58
CA VAL A 27 -7.43 0.02 -5.97
C VAL A 27 -8.51 -0.35 -6.98
N ARG A 28 -8.30 -1.38 -7.81
CA ARG A 28 -9.25 -1.83 -8.83
C ARG A 28 -10.21 -2.92 -8.35
N HIS A 29 -9.74 -3.87 -7.55
CA HIS A 29 -10.34 -5.20 -7.43
C HIS A 29 -10.48 -5.70 -5.98
N SER A 30 -10.54 -4.80 -5.01
CA SER A 30 -10.74 -5.18 -3.61
C SER A 30 -11.94 -4.47 -2.98
N SER A 31 -12.26 -4.82 -1.74
CA SER A 31 -13.28 -4.14 -0.95
C SER A 31 -13.03 -2.63 -0.81
N TYR A 32 -11.79 -2.17 -0.97
CA TYR A 32 -11.47 -0.74 -1.06
C TYR A 32 -12.20 -0.08 -2.25
N ALA A 33 -12.13 -0.69 -3.43
CA ALA A 33 -12.76 -0.19 -4.65
C ALA A 33 -14.30 -0.24 -4.51
N GLU A 34 -14.82 -1.37 -4.02
CA GLU A 34 -16.25 -1.56 -3.78
C GLU A 34 -16.81 -0.49 -2.84
N GLN A 35 -16.11 -0.22 -1.73
CA GLN A 35 -16.52 0.78 -0.74
C GLN A 35 -16.40 2.21 -1.27
N ALA A 36 -15.32 2.52 -2.00
CA ALA A 36 -15.14 3.84 -2.58
C ALA A 36 -16.29 4.22 -3.54
N LEU A 37 -16.76 3.26 -4.34
CA LEU A 37 -17.91 3.44 -5.22
C LEU A 37 -19.23 3.46 -4.43
N ALA A 38 -19.43 2.52 -3.50
CA ALA A 38 -20.67 2.42 -2.72
C ALA A 38 -20.94 3.62 -1.82
N TYR A 39 -19.90 4.35 -1.42
CA TYR A 39 -19.99 5.55 -0.60
C TYR A 39 -19.86 6.86 -1.40
N ASP A 40 -19.91 6.79 -2.74
CA ASP A 40 -19.77 7.95 -3.63
C ASP A 40 -18.49 8.79 -3.36
N LEU A 41 -17.40 8.12 -2.94
CA LEU A 41 -16.10 8.76 -2.64
C LEU A 41 -15.19 8.81 -3.86
N SER A 42 -15.49 8.04 -4.90
CA SER A 42 -14.71 7.95 -6.13
C SER A 42 -15.55 7.39 -7.27
N THR A 43 -15.07 7.52 -8.50
CA THR A 43 -15.59 6.86 -9.70
C THR A 43 -14.65 5.76 -10.18
N THR A 44 -15.15 4.84 -11.02
CA THR A 44 -14.29 3.80 -11.64
C THR A 44 -13.12 4.41 -12.41
N ALA A 45 -13.33 5.57 -13.06
CA ALA A 45 -12.27 6.26 -13.81
C ALA A 45 -11.17 6.80 -12.87
N GLU A 46 -11.55 7.44 -11.76
CA GLU A 46 -10.59 7.94 -10.77
C GLU A 46 -9.81 6.80 -10.10
N LEU A 47 -10.47 5.66 -9.81
CA LEU A 47 -9.78 4.47 -9.32
C LEU A 47 -8.76 3.93 -10.32
N GLU A 48 -9.08 3.92 -11.62
CA GLU A 48 -8.14 3.49 -12.66
C GLU A 48 -6.96 4.46 -12.80
N GLU A 49 -7.18 5.76 -12.63
CA GLU A 49 -6.13 6.78 -12.60
C GLU A 49 -5.18 6.58 -11.42
N ILE A 50 -5.72 6.27 -10.24
CA ILE A 50 -4.94 5.95 -9.03
C ILE A 50 -4.13 4.67 -9.24
N ALA A 51 -4.74 3.60 -9.77
CA ALA A 51 -4.04 2.36 -10.06
C ALA A 51 -2.88 2.59 -11.06
N SER A 52 -3.12 3.37 -12.11
CA SER A 52 -2.09 3.78 -13.05
C SER A 52 -0.98 4.62 -12.40
N ALA A 53 -1.31 5.43 -11.38
CA ALA A 53 -0.31 6.19 -10.64
C ALA A 53 0.61 5.28 -9.81
N PHE A 54 0.09 4.22 -9.19
CA PHE A 54 0.91 3.22 -8.49
C PHE A 54 1.89 2.50 -9.45
N LEU A 55 1.43 2.11 -10.64
CA LEU A 55 2.31 1.49 -11.64
C LEU A 55 3.37 2.45 -12.19
N ARG A 56 3.05 3.74 -12.33
CA ARG A 56 4.06 4.75 -12.68
C ARG A 56 5.08 4.95 -11.56
N TRP A 57 4.61 5.02 -10.32
CA TRP A 57 5.45 5.19 -9.14
C TRP A 57 6.44 4.02 -8.99
N SER A 58 6.02 2.77 -9.24
CA SER A 58 6.93 1.62 -9.10
C SER A 58 8.10 1.66 -10.08
N SER A 59 7.94 2.35 -11.21
CA SER A 59 8.98 2.56 -12.22
C SER A 59 9.94 3.73 -11.91
N ASP A 60 9.68 4.52 -10.85
CA ASP A 60 10.57 5.62 -10.46
C ASP A 60 11.77 5.06 -9.67
N PRO A 61 13.02 5.26 -10.13
CA PRO A 61 14.21 4.78 -9.42
C PRO A 61 14.41 5.42 -8.03
N ASN A 62 13.70 6.52 -7.73
CA ASN A 62 13.70 7.18 -6.43
C ASN A 62 12.45 6.82 -5.58
N GLY A 63 11.58 5.95 -6.07
CA GLY A 63 10.41 5.48 -5.34
C GLY A 63 10.80 4.70 -4.08
N VAL A 64 10.03 4.88 -3.01
CA VAL A 64 10.19 4.15 -1.75
C VAL A 64 8.83 3.82 -1.15
N PHE A 65 8.66 2.58 -0.68
CA PHE A 65 7.49 2.16 0.07
C PHE A 65 7.90 1.81 1.50
N ILE A 66 7.23 2.41 2.49
CA ILE A 66 7.59 2.27 3.90
C ILE A 66 6.36 1.80 4.68
N VAL A 67 6.50 0.69 5.39
CA VAL A 67 5.50 0.19 6.34
C VAL A 67 5.97 0.50 7.75
N VAL A 68 5.34 1.49 8.38
CA VAL A 68 5.61 1.86 9.77
C VAL A 68 4.73 1.02 10.69
N HIS A 69 5.32 0.40 11.71
CA HIS A 69 4.60 -0.43 12.66
C HIS A 69 5.23 -0.41 14.05
N ALA A 70 4.44 -0.84 15.04
CA ALA A 70 4.86 -1.02 16.42
C ALA A 70 4.60 -2.47 16.84
N GLU A 71 5.48 -3.00 17.68
CA GLU A 71 5.39 -4.37 18.19
C GLU A 71 5.32 -4.34 19.72
N VAL A 72 4.52 -5.23 20.31
CA VAL A 72 4.38 -5.36 21.76
C VAL A 72 4.75 -6.77 22.17
N VAL A 73 5.65 -6.91 23.15
CA VAL A 73 5.94 -8.21 23.75
C VAL A 73 4.96 -8.48 24.87
N ALA A 74 4.07 -9.44 24.64
CA ALA A 74 3.18 -10.00 25.65
C ALA A 74 3.91 -11.14 26.38
N TRP A 75 4.23 -10.91 27.66
CA TRP A 75 4.75 -11.95 28.54
C TRP A 75 3.58 -12.61 29.26
N ASN A 76 3.48 -13.94 29.23
CA ASN A 76 2.61 -14.65 30.17
C ASN A 76 3.35 -14.68 31.52
N THR A 77 2.78 -14.04 32.53
CA THR A 77 3.34 -14.06 33.90
C THR A 77 2.58 -15.07 34.73
#